data_AF-A0A1A0W3D6-F1
#
_entry.id   AF-A0A1A0W3D6-F1
#
_cell.length_a   1.000
_cell.length_b   1.000
_cell.length_c   1.000
_cell.angle_alpha   90.00
_cell.angle_beta   90.00
_cell.angle_gamma   90.00
#
_symmetry.space_group_name_H-M   'P 1'
#
loop_
_entity.id
_entity.type
_entity.pdbx_description
1 polymer ?
#
loop_
_entity_poly.entity_id
_entity_poly.type
_entity_poly.pdbx_seq_one_letter_code
_entity_poly.pdbx_strand_id
1 'polypeptide(L)'
;MQLVDDAVVTMATLSNAEVGLVRTEIARMSNPGFREEDDPRAIRPGDQGRSYRVRKVPGTDLRLWYRPLNEDHPETLVVMLIQRQGERV
;
A
#
# COMPACT_ATOMS: atom_id res chain seq x y z
N MET A 1 9.74 -4.91 -21.10
CA MET A 1 10.24 -4.70 -19.73
C MET A 1 9.31 -3.69 -19.09
N GLN A 2 8.35 -4.16 -18.31
CA GLN A 2 7.38 -3.31 -17.63
C GLN A 2 8.02 -2.99 -16.28
N LEU A 3 8.48 -1.75 -16.08
CA LEU A 3 8.97 -1.33 -14.77
C LEU A 3 7.78 -1.43 -13.82
N VAL A 4 7.87 -2.27 -12.79
CA VAL A 4 7.01 -2.11 -11.61
C VAL A 4 7.60 -0.91 -10.89
N ASP A 5 7.06 0.28 -11.12
CA ASP A 5 7.50 1.47 -10.39
C ASP A 5 7.30 1.22 -8.91
N ASP A 6 8.37 1.30 -8.12
CA ASP A 6 8.26 1.12 -6.69
C ASP A 6 7.44 2.28 -6.06
N ALA A 7 7.06 2.12 -4.80
CA ALA A 7 6.29 3.14 -4.10
C ALA A 7 6.98 4.52 -4.07
N VAL A 8 8.32 4.57 -4.08
CA VAL A 8 9.08 5.84 -4.03
C VAL A 8 9.00 6.56 -5.37
N VAL A 9 9.23 5.84 -6.48
CA VAL A 9 9.11 6.38 -7.84
C VAL A 9 7.68 6.84 -8.10
N THR A 10 6.69 6.03 -7.72
CA THR A 10 5.29 6.41 -7.91
C THR A 10 4.93 7.67 -7.12
N MET A 11 5.40 7.82 -5.89
CA MET A 11 5.17 9.05 -5.10
C MET A 11 5.68 10.32 -5.79
N ALA A 12 6.72 10.22 -6.62
CA ALA A 12 7.28 11.36 -7.35
C ALA A 12 6.43 11.78 -8.56
N THR A 13 5.57 10.90 -9.08
CA THR A 13 4.72 11.16 -10.26
C THR A 13 3.28 11.55 -9.88
N LEU A 14 2.88 11.36 -8.63
CA LEU A 14 1.56 11.76 -8.12
C LEU A 14 1.40 13.28 -8.05
N SER A 15 0.16 13.74 -8.19
CA SER A 15 -0.18 15.14 -7.89
C SER A 15 0.01 15.44 -6.39
N ASN A 16 0.24 16.71 -6.04
CA ASN A 16 0.37 17.13 -4.64
C ASN A 16 -0.83 16.72 -3.76
N ALA A 17 -2.04 16.72 -4.33
CA ALA A 17 -3.25 16.28 -3.63
C ALA A 17 -3.22 14.76 -3.34
N GLU A 18 -2.84 13.96 -4.33
CA GLU A 18 -2.69 12.50 -4.17
C GLU A 18 -1.56 12.14 -3.20
N VAL A 19 -0.43 12.83 -3.27
CA VAL A 19 0.68 12.69 -2.29
C VAL A 19 0.18 12.94 -0.87
N GLY A 20 -0.63 13.98 -0.67
CA GLY A 20 -1.25 14.29 0.61
C GLY A 20 -2.12 13.13 1.13
N LEU A 21 -3.01 12.61 0.28
CA LEU A 21 -3.91 11.51 0.63
C LEU A 21 -3.16 10.19 0.90
N VAL A 22 -2.13 9.88 0.12
CA VAL A 22 -1.26 8.71 0.35
C VAL A 22 -0.53 8.85 1.68
N ARG A 23 0.04 10.02 1.98
CA ARG A 23 0.75 10.26 3.26
C ARG A 23 -0.18 10.16 4.46
N THR A 24 -1.38 10.73 4.38
CA THR A 24 -2.41 10.57 5.42
C THR A 24 -2.73 9.10 5.65
N GLU A 25 -2.84 8.33 4.56
CA GLU A 25 -3.17 6.93 4.65
C GLU A 25 -2.03 6.07 5.24
N ILE A 26 -0.78 6.37 4.89
CA ILE A 26 0.41 5.75 5.50
C ILE A 26 0.48 6.10 6.98
N ALA A 27 0.32 7.38 7.36
CA ALA A 27 0.37 7.80 8.75
C ALA A 27 -0.70 7.11 9.61
N ARG A 28 -1.89 6.87 9.05
CA ARG A 28 -2.94 6.09 9.72
C ARG A 28 -2.52 4.63 9.94
N MET A 29 -1.86 4.01 8.96
CA MET A 29 -1.36 2.64 9.05
C MET A 29 -0.14 2.51 9.97
N SER A 30 0.63 3.58 10.18
CA SER A 30 1.75 3.64 11.13
C SER A 30 1.32 3.89 12.57
N ASN A 31 0.01 3.99 12.85
CA ASN A 31 -0.49 4.16 14.22
C ASN A 31 -0.26 2.87 15.03
N PRO A 32 0.24 2.93 16.28
CA PRO A 32 0.45 1.75 17.12
C PRO A 32 -0.81 0.89 17.37
N GLY A 33 -2.00 1.47 17.28
CA GLY A 33 -3.27 0.74 17.37
C GLY A 33 -3.73 0.10 16.06
N PHE A 34 -3.00 0.31 14.96
CA PHE A 34 -3.32 -0.27 13.67
C PHE A 34 -3.00 -1.76 13.67
N ARG A 35 -4.03 -2.58 13.47
CA ARG A 35 -3.89 -4.02 13.24
C ARG A 35 -4.33 -4.32 11.83
N GLU A 36 -3.39 -4.83 11.04
CA GLU A 36 -3.61 -5.17 9.64
C GLU A 36 -4.67 -6.28 9.44
N GLU A 37 -4.86 -7.14 10.45
CA GLU A 37 -5.86 -8.21 10.43
C GLU A 37 -7.28 -7.68 10.62
N ASP A 38 -7.40 -6.58 11.34
CA ASP A 38 -8.67 -5.93 11.68
C ASP A 38 -9.04 -4.82 10.68
N ASP A 39 -8.23 -4.59 9.63
CA ASP A 39 -8.53 -3.56 8.63
C ASP A 39 -9.53 -4.08 7.59
N PRO A 40 -10.81 -3.66 7.64
CA PRO A 40 -11.85 -4.15 6.74
C PRO A 40 -11.65 -3.72 5.28
N ARG A 41 -10.68 -2.83 5.01
CA ARG A 41 -10.39 -2.31 3.67
C ARG A 41 -9.22 -3.02 2.99
N ALA A 42 -8.55 -3.93 3.69
CA ALA A 42 -7.47 -4.72 3.13
C ALA A 42 -8.02 -5.91 2.33
N ILE A 43 -7.63 -6.02 1.06
CA ILE A 43 -7.90 -7.20 0.24
C ILE A 43 -6.67 -8.11 0.31
N ARG A 44 -6.89 -9.39 0.60
CA ARG A 44 -5.87 -10.44 0.48
C ARG A 44 -5.96 -11.02 -0.95
N PRO A 45 -4.97 -10.81 -1.83
CA PRO A 45 -4.94 -11.48 -3.13
C PRO A 45 -4.80 -12.99 -2.89
N GLY A 46 -5.72 -13.79 -3.43
CA GLY A 46 -5.67 -15.25 -3.33
C GLY A 46 -4.52 -15.86 -4.13
N ASP A 47 -3.78 -16.76 -3.49
CA ASP A 47 -2.86 -17.78 -4.04
C ASP A 47 -1.85 -17.41 -5.16
N GLN A 48 -1.41 -16.15 -5.24
CA GLN A 48 -0.15 -15.81 -5.91
C GLN A 48 0.78 -15.03 -4.97
N GLY A 49 1.61 -15.77 -4.23
CA GLY A 49 2.71 -15.20 -3.45
C GLY A 49 2.30 -14.61 -2.10
N ARG A 50 2.05 -15.49 -1.12
CA ARG A 50 1.78 -15.19 0.30
C ARG A 50 2.71 -14.10 0.85
N SER A 51 2.26 -12.85 0.95
CA SER A 51 2.89 -11.77 1.77
C SER A 51 2.14 -10.44 1.67
N TYR A 52 1.57 -10.10 0.50
CA TYR A 52 1.11 -8.73 0.24
C TYR A 52 -0.39 -8.55 0.49
N ARG A 53 -0.74 -7.43 1.13
CA ARG A 53 -2.09 -6.90 1.30
C ARG A 53 -2.25 -5.68 0.41
N VAL A 54 -3.47 -5.46 -0.07
CA VAL A 54 -3.79 -4.32 -0.94
C VAL A 54 -4.84 -3.44 -0.28
N ARG A 55 -4.61 -2.12 -0.29
CA ARG A 55 -5.52 -1.16 0.33
C ARG A 55 -5.76 0.06 -0.55
N LYS A 56 -7.03 0.36 -0.80
CA LYS A 56 -7.43 1.55 -1.55
C LYS A 56 -7.18 2.81 -0.73
N VAL A 57 -6.56 3.82 -1.33
CA VAL A 57 -6.40 5.16 -0.74
C VAL A 57 -7.73 5.93 -0.88
N PRO A 58 -8.37 6.35 0.22
CA PRO A 58 -9.65 7.03 0.20
C PRO A 58 -9.64 8.28 -0.68
N GLY A 59 -10.70 8.45 -1.48
CA GLY A 59 -10.84 9.59 -2.38
C GLY A 59 -9.96 9.55 -3.63
N THR A 60 -9.24 8.44 -3.88
CA THR A 60 -8.43 8.26 -5.09
C THR A 60 -8.67 6.89 -5.71
N ASP A 61 -8.12 6.69 -6.90
CA ASP A 61 -8.04 5.39 -7.56
C ASP A 61 -6.73 4.63 -7.24
N LEU A 62 -5.94 5.12 -6.29
CA LEU A 62 -4.68 4.51 -5.90
C LEU A 62 -4.88 3.35 -4.91
N ARG A 63 -4.00 2.36 -5.00
CA ARG A 63 -3.92 1.21 -4.11
C ARG A 63 -2.51 1.05 -3.58
N LEU A 64 -2.38 0.92 -2.26
CA LEU A 64 -1.14 0.59 -1.59
C LEU A 64 -1.03 -0.92 -1.51
N TRP A 65 0.04 -1.47 -2.07
CA TRP A 65 0.47 -2.84 -1.85
C TRP A 65 1.49 -2.83 -0.73
N TYR A 66 1.22 -3.54 0.35
CA TYR A 66 2.04 -3.52 1.54
C TYR A 66 2.10 -4.88 2.20
N ARG A 67 3.09 -5.07 3.07
CA ARG A 67 3.27 -6.28 3.87
C ARG A 67 4.02 -5.97 5.15
N PRO A 68 4.03 -6.87 6.15
CA PRO A 68 5.02 -6.83 7.21
C PRO A 68 6.45 -6.87 6.65
N LEU A 69 7.37 -6.18 7.30
CA LEU A 69 8.79 -6.11 6.91
C LEU A 69 9.41 -7.51 6.89
N ASN A 70 9.19 -8.28 7.95
CA ASN A 70 9.59 -9.67 8.12
C ASN A 70 8.79 -10.31 9.27
N GLU A 71 9.01 -11.61 9.50
CA GLU A 71 8.36 -12.36 10.59
C GLU A 71 8.79 -11.89 11.99
N ASP A 72 9.98 -11.31 12.12
CA ASP A 72 10.52 -10.81 13.39
C ASP A 72 9.95 -9.45 13.81
N HIS A 73 9.42 -8.68 12.84
CA HIS A 73 8.86 -7.34 13.03
C HIS A 73 7.49 -7.24 12.33
N PRO A 74 6.50 -8.06 12.73
CA PRO A 74 5.20 -8.14 12.06
C PRO A 74 4.40 -6.82 12.14
N GLU A 75 4.69 -5.96 13.12
CA GLU A 75 4.10 -4.64 13.30
C GLU A 75 4.66 -3.58 12.36
N THR A 76 5.84 -3.81 11.77
CA THR A 76 6.46 -2.87 10.85
C THR A 76 5.98 -3.14 9.43
N LEU A 77 5.18 -2.23 8.87
CA LEU A 77 4.63 -2.37 7.52
C LEU A 77 5.49 -1.64 6.49
N VAL A 78 5.73 -2.30 5.35
CA VAL A 78 6.40 -1.72 4.19
C VAL A 78 5.42 -1.58 3.02
N VAL A 79 5.36 -0.39 2.42
CA VAL A 79 4.64 -0.16 1.16
C VAL A 79 5.59 -0.43 0.01
N MET A 80 5.19 -1.35 -0.85
CA MET A 80 6.03 -1.94 -1.89
C MET A 80 5.71 -1.34 -3.25
N LEU A 81 4.42 -1.09 -3.49
CA LEU A 81 3.91 -0.53 -4.74
C LEU A 81 2.72 0.38 -4.42
N ILE A 82 2.63 1.47 -5.17
CA ILE A 82 1.42 2.29 -5.27
C ILE A 82 0.89 2.08 -6.70
N GLN A 83 -0.29 1.50 -6.82
CA GLN A 83 -0.87 1.15 -8.11
C GLN A 83 -2.10 2.01 -8.38
N ARG A 84 -2.23 2.61 -9.56
CA ARG A 84 -3.49 3.23 -9.99
C ARG A 84 -4.45 2.17 -10.53
N GLN A 85 -5.72 2.24 -10.14
CA GLN A 85 -6.76 1.33 -10.64
C GLN A 85 -6.88 1.47 -12.16
N GLY A 86 -6.68 0.36 -12.88
CA GLY A 86 -6.69 0.32 -14.35
C GLY A 86 -5.30 0.09 -14.96
N GLU A 87 -4.22 0.33 -14.21
CA GLU A 87 -2.88 -0.06 -14.61
C GLU A 87 -2.68 -1.55 -14.31
N ARG A 88 -2.31 -2.35 -15.33
CA ARG A 88 -1.92 -3.75 -15.13
C ARG A 88 -0.53 -3.78 -14.50
N VAL A 89 -0.42 -4.44 -13.35
CA VAL A 89 0.85 -4.91 -12.76
C VAL A 89 1.29 -6.17 -13.50
#